data_AF-G9ZKM3-F1
#
_entry.id   AF-G9ZKM3-F1
#
_cell.length_a   1.000
_cell.length_b   1.000
_cell.length_c   1.000
_cell.angle_alpha   90.00
_cell.angle_beta   90.00
_cell.angle_gamma   90.00
#
_symmetry.space_group_name_H-M   'P 1'
#
loop_
_entity.id
_entity.type
_entity.pdbx_description
1 polymer ?
#
loop_
_entity_poly.entity_id
_entity_poly.type
_entity_poly.pdbx_seq_one_letter_code
_entity_poly.pdbx_strand_id
1 'polypeptide(L)'
;MTLLDAMVFYGDKFDQVNDQLEKDFPISLAAAKKLYKVITEKPTDSPFGLRRNVVKLFKAFDEQMKQWELPPLHNTEFTTLTSVLSKRQLNLQVKQLFEVFHSELIEVNSNSRAYVGFNRVDDQNSFVLANPKGEKDNPDFFKEVYNKTVKELFDDLKMPYIERV
;
A
#
# COMPACT_ATOMS: atom_id res chain seq x y z
N MET A 1 18.13 -7.95 2.77
CA MET A 1 18.03 -6.93 3.83
C MET A 1 18.55 -5.63 3.24
N THR A 2 17.68 -4.63 3.11
CA THR A 2 17.97 -3.34 2.47
C THR A 2 18.73 -2.41 3.43
N LEU A 3 19.39 -1.35 2.93
CA LEU A 3 20.02 -0.32 3.77
C LEU A 3 19.00 0.38 4.70
N LEU A 4 17.75 0.48 4.25
CA LEU A 4 16.66 1.00 5.06
C LEU A 4 16.34 0.06 6.24
N ASP A 5 16.30 -1.26 6.00
CA ASP A 5 16.10 -2.24 7.07
C ASP A 5 17.21 -2.12 8.13
N ALA A 6 18.46 -1.92 7.70
CA ALA A 6 19.56 -1.69 8.62
C ALA A 6 19.31 -0.46 9.51
N MET A 7 18.86 0.67 8.96
CA MET A 7 18.51 1.85 9.77
C MET A 7 17.38 1.57 10.76
N VAL A 8 16.35 0.82 10.34
CA VAL A 8 15.25 0.44 11.23
C VAL A 8 15.72 -0.49 12.36
N PHE A 9 16.53 -1.50 12.05
CA PHE A 9 16.97 -2.49 13.04
C PHE A 9 18.04 -1.98 13.99
N TYR A 10 18.98 -1.17 13.51
CA TYR A 10 19.99 -0.56 14.38
C TYR A 10 19.39 0.60 15.19
N GLY A 11 18.43 1.35 14.64
CA GLY A 11 17.83 2.51 15.31
C GLY A 11 18.90 3.48 15.81
N ASP A 12 18.88 3.78 17.11
CA ASP A 12 19.86 4.66 17.77
C ASP A 12 21.31 4.15 17.71
N LYS A 13 21.53 2.90 17.30
CA LYS A 13 22.86 2.29 17.14
C LYS A 13 23.37 2.34 15.69
N PHE A 14 22.69 3.04 14.79
CA PHE A 14 23.07 3.06 13.37
C PHE A 14 24.49 3.62 13.13
N ASP A 15 24.97 4.51 14.00
CA ASP A 15 26.33 5.05 13.94
C ASP A 15 27.42 3.97 14.02
N GLN A 16 27.13 2.79 14.58
CA GLN A 16 28.07 1.66 14.64
C GLN A 16 28.41 1.09 13.25
N VAL A 17 27.53 1.29 12.27
CA VAL A 17 27.67 0.75 10.92
C VAL A 17 27.67 1.82 9.84
N ASN A 18 27.38 3.09 10.17
CA ASN A 18 27.24 4.17 9.20
C ASN A 18 28.49 4.32 8.31
N ASP A 19 29.68 4.39 8.92
CA ASP A 19 30.91 4.66 8.18
C ASP A 19 31.23 3.56 7.15
N GLN A 20 31.01 2.30 7.53
CA GLN A 20 31.21 1.17 6.63
C GLN A 20 30.19 1.19 5.49
N LEU A 21 28.91 1.43 5.80
CA LEU A 21 27.86 1.49 4.79
C LEU A 21 28.01 2.71 3.86
N GLU A 22 28.56 3.81 4.35
CA GLU A 22 28.80 5.03 3.58
C GLU A 22 29.95 4.84 2.59
N LYS A 23 30.99 4.12 3.00
CA LYS A 23 32.07 3.69 2.13
C LYS A 23 31.61 2.72 1.05
N ASP A 24 30.82 1.71 1.42
CA ASP A 24 30.45 0.62 0.51
C ASP A 24 29.29 1.00 -0.42
N PHE A 25 28.34 1.82 0.06
CA PHE A 25 27.09 2.14 -0.64
C PHE A 25 26.74 3.63 -0.60
N PRO A 26 27.64 4.57 -0.97
CA PRO A 26 27.44 6.01 -0.75
C PRO A 26 26.14 6.55 -1.37
N ILE A 27 25.82 6.13 -2.59
CA ILE A 27 24.62 6.60 -3.33
C ILE A 27 23.35 6.03 -2.69
N SER A 28 23.29 4.71 -2.54
CA SER A 28 22.10 4.02 -2.01
C SER A 28 21.87 4.33 -0.54
N LEU A 29 22.93 4.59 0.24
CA LEU A 29 22.83 5.00 1.63
C LEU A 29 22.24 6.41 1.76
N ALA A 30 22.67 7.36 0.91
CA ALA A 30 22.08 8.69 0.90
C ALA A 30 20.56 8.65 0.60
N ALA A 31 20.14 7.82 -0.36
CA ALA A 31 18.74 7.56 -0.62
C ALA A 31 18.02 6.90 0.57
N ALA A 32 18.61 5.86 1.17
CA ALA A 32 18.04 5.20 2.34
C ALA A 32 17.86 6.16 3.53
N LYS A 33 18.82 7.06 3.79
CA LYS A 33 18.71 8.11 4.84
C LYS A 33 17.50 9.02 4.58
N LYS A 34 17.26 9.42 3.32
CA LYS A 34 16.07 10.21 2.94
C LYS A 34 14.78 9.44 3.19
N LEU A 35 14.70 8.19 2.73
CA LEU A 35 13.53 7.34 2.92
C LEU A 35 13.24 7.09 4.41
N TYR A 36 14.29 6.80 5.20
CA TYR A 36 14.19 6.61 6.64
C TYR A 36 13.63 7.84 7.33
N LYS A 37 14.11 9.04 6.98
CA LYS A 37 13.58 10.31 7.51
C LYS A 37 12.08 10.48 7.20
N VAL A 38 11.64 10.13 5.99
CA VAL A 38 10.21 10.22 5.59
C VAL A 38 9.32 9.34 6.47
N ILE A 39 9.74 8.12 6.77
CA ILE A 39 8.94 7.15 7.53
C ILE A 39 9.04 7.34 9.05
N THR A 40 10.06 8.04 9.53
CA THR A 40 10.28 8.33 10.97
C THR A 40 9.86 9.73 11.38
N GLU A 41 9.50 10.61 10.44
CA GLU A 41 8.96 11.95 10.71
C GLU A 41 7.78 11.93 11.68
N LYS A 42 6.97 10.87 11.64
CA LYS A 42 5.85 10.66 12.55
C LYS A 42 5.94 9.28 13.20
N PRO A 43 5.50 9.14 14.47
CA PRO A 43 5.59 7.87 15.17
C PRO A 43 4.79 6.76 14.48
N THR A 44 5.28 5.54 14.68
CA THR A 44 4.70 4.28 14.20
C THR A 44 4.07 3.52 15.39
N ASP A 45 3.39 4.25 16.26
CA ASP A 45 2.85 3.79 17.55
C ASP A 45 1.45 3.15 17.47
N SER A 46 0.89 3.07 16.26
CA SER A 46 -0.44 2.54 16.00
C SER A 46 -0.50 1.84 14.64
N PRO A 47 -1.45 0.91 14.42
CA PRO A 47 -1.65 0.29 13.11
C PRO A 47 -1.86 1.33 12.00
N PHE A 48 -2.58 2.42 12.30
CA PHE A 48 -2.78 3.51 11.36
C PHE A 48 -1.47 4.26 11.07
N GLY A 49 -0.67 4.56 12.10
CA GLY A 49 0.65 5.17 11.95
C GLY A 49 1.58 4.33 11.07
N LEU A 50 1.66 3.02 11.34
CA LEU A 50 2.42 2.08 10.55
C LEU A 50 1.97 2.05 9.09
N ARG A 51 0.67 1.84 8.84
CA ARG A 51 0.11 1.80 7.49
C ARG A 51 0.42 3.08 6.73
N ARG A 52 0.22 4.25 7.33
CA ARG A 52 0.52 5.55 6.73
C ARG A 52 2.00 5.66 6.34
N ASN A 53 2.90 5.23 7.24
CA ASN A 53 4.34 5.31 7.01
C ASN A 53 4.80 4.34 5.90
N VAL A 54 4.16 3.16 5.78
CA VAL A 54 4.38 2.24 4.64
C VAL A 54 3.94 2.86 3.31
N VAL A 55 2.75 3.45 3.24
CA VAL A 55 2.28 4.11 2.01
C VAL A 55 3.20 5.28 1.61
N LYS A 56 3.65 6.07 2.58
CA LYS A 56 4.65 7.12 2.35
C LYS A 56 5.95 6.55 1.79
N LEU A 57 6.41 5.41 2.33
CA LEU A 57 7.63 4.76 1.86
C LEU A 57 7.51 4.34 0.39
N PHE A 58 6.39 3.73 0.00
CA PHE A 58 6.18 3.32 -1.40
C PHE A 58 6.25 4.50 -2.36
N LYS A 59 5.58 5.61 -2.03
CA LYS A 59 5.61 6.83 -2.86
C LYS A 59 7.02 7.43 -2.93
N ALA A 60 7.70 7.56 -1.78
CA ALA A 60 9.05 8.11 -1.73
C ALA A 60 10.09 7.23 -2.44
N PHE A 61 9.91 5.91 -2.42
CA PHE A 61 10.76 4.98 -3.14
C PHE A 61 10.62 5.16 -4.66
N ASP A 62 9.39 5.25 -5.18
CA ASP A 62 9.15 5.49 -6.60
C ASP A 62 9.68 6.86 -7.05
N GLU A 63 9.57 7.90 -6.21
CA GLU A 63 10.21 9.20 -6.47
C GLU A 63 11.74 9.09 -6.54
N GLN A 64 12.34 8.28 -5.66
CA GLN A 64 13.78 8.03 -5.68
C GLN A 64 14.23 7.25 -6.93
N MET A 65 13.45 6.27 -7.38
CA MET A 65 13.71 5.54 -8.63
C MET A 65 13.66 6.47 -9.84
N LYS A 66 12.66 7.35 -9.90
CA LYS A 66 12.56 8.38 -10.96
C LYS A 66 13.76 9.33 -10.98
N GLN A 67 14.27 9.73 -9.81
CA GLN A 67 15.49 10.57 -9.72
C GLN A 67 16.73 9.86 -10.25
N TRP A 68 16.76 8.52 -10.23
CA TRP A 68 17.81 7.71 -10.81
C TRP A 68 17.52 7.30 -12.26
N GLU A 69 16.47 7.85 -12.88
CA GLU A 69 16.01 7.48 -14.22
C GLU A 69 15.67 5.98 -14.35
N LEU A 70 15.29 5.35 -13.24
CA LEU A 70 14.88 3.95 -13.19
C LEU A 70 13.36 3.82 -13.20
N PRO A 71 12.81 2.70 -13.72
CA PRO A 71 11.38 2.43 -13.65
C PRO A 71 10.88 2.39 -12.20
N PRO A 72 9.77 3.08 -11.88
CA PRO A 72 9.10 2.95 -10.58
C PRO A 72 8.52 1.54 -10.39
N LEU A 73 8.34 1.14 -9.14
CA LEU A 73 7.77 -0.17 -8.79
C LEU A 73 6.24 -0.13 -8.73
N HIS A 74 5.64 1.05 -8.58
CA HIS A 74 4.18 1.22 -8.52
C HIS A 74 3.54 0.38 -7.39
N ASN A 75 4.22 0.30 -6.24
CA ASN A 75 3.76 -0.50 -5.09
C ASN A 75 2.41 -0.01 -4.52
N THR A 76 2.03 1.24 -4.79
CA THR A 76 0.69 1.74 -4.45
C THR A 76 -0.43 1.03 -5.21
N GLU A 77 -0.14 0.52 -6.41
CA GLU A 77 -1.07 -0.25 -7.24
C GLU A 77 -0.88 -1.75 -7.06
N PHE A 78 0.36 -2.26 -7.08
CA PHE A 78 0.62 -3.69 -7.16
C PHE A 78 0.72 -4.40 -5.80
N THR A 79 0.80 -3.66 -4.70
CA THR A 79 0.81 -4.25 -3.34
C THR A 79 -0.49 -3.95 -2.62
N THR A 80 -1.24 -5.00 -2.26
CA THR A 80 -2.42 -4.85 -1.41
C THR A 80 -2.01 -4.65 0.04
N LEU A 81 -2.40 -3.52 0.64
CA LEU A 81 -2.10 -3.20 2.03
C LEU A 81 -3.35 -3.31 2.90
N THR A 82 -3.26 -4.05 4.00
CA THR A 82 -4.36 -4.24 4.95
C THR A 82 -4.94 -2.90 5.39
N SER A 83 -6.26 -2.76 5.29
CA SER A 83 -6.95 -1.53 5.69
C SER A 83 -7.05 -1.41 7.21
N VAL A 84 -6.87 -0.18 7.71
CA VAL A 84 -7.10 0.18 9.12
C VAL A 84 -8.33 1.08 9.19
N LEU A 85 -9.43 0.57 9.74
CA LEU A 85 -10.76 1.17 9.64
C LEU A 85 -11.42 1.31 11.02
N SER A 86 -12.20 2.36 11.25
CA SER A 86 -13.12 2.43 12.42
C SER A 86 -14.43 1.69 12.17
N LYS A 87 -15.16 1.35 13.25
CA LYS A 87 -16.58 0.90 13.15
C LYS A 87 -17.42 1.77 12.23
N ARG A 88 -17.29 3.10 12.35
CA ARG A 88 -18.01 4.03 11.47
C ARG A 88 -17.68 3.78 10.00
N GLN A 89 -16.40 3.63 9.67
CA GLN A 89 -15.96 3.39 8.29
C GLN A 89 -16.40 2.03 7.75
N LEU A 90 -16.41 0.99 8.59
CA LEU A 90 -16.93 -0.34 8.21
C LEU A 90 -18.41 -0.28 7.79
N ASN A 91 -19.19 0.63 8.39
CA ASN A 91 -20.61 0.83 8.08
C ASN A 91 -20.86 1.82 6.93
N LEU A 92 -19.83 2.48 6.38
CA LEU A 92 -19.99 3.33 5.19
C LEU A 92 -20.11 2.47 3.93
N GLN A 93 -20.71 3.03 2.89
CA GLN A 93 -20.72 2.40 1.57
C GLN A 93 -19.32 2.42 0.96
N VAL A 94 -18.98 1.39 0.18
CA VAL A 94 -17.67 1.25 -0.49
C VAL A 94 -17.32 2.50 -1.28
N LYS A 95 -18.27 3.09 -2.03
CA LYS A 95 -18.05 4.31 -2.83
C LYS A 95 -17.58 5.52 -2.03
N GLN A 96 -17.82 5.55 -0.71
CA GLN A 96 -17.44 6.67 0.14
C GLN A 96 -15.97 6.60 0.59
N LEU A 97 -15.35 5.41 0.57
CA LEU A 97 -13.97 5.21 1.01
C LEU A 97 -13.05 4.73 -0.11
N PHE A 98 -13.60 4.08 -1.14
CA PHE A 98 -12.82 3.42 -2.17
C PHE A 98 -13.26 3.79 -3.58
N GLU A 99 -12.31 3.72 -4.50
CA GLU A 99 -12.50 3.73 -5.95
C GLU A 99 -12.00 2.42 -6.53
N VAL A 100 -12.76 1.85 -7.47
CA VAL A 100 -12.42 0.60 -8.14
C VAL A 100 -11.95 0.93 -9.55
N PHE A 101 -10.72 0.54 -9.86
CA PHE A 101 -10.10 0.70 -11.19
C PHE A 101 -9.79 -0.66 -11.81
N HIS A 102 -9.71 -0.68 -13.13
CA HIS A 102 -9.06 -1.77 -13.86
C HIS A 102 -7.58 -1.78 -13.56
N SER A 103 -7.04 -2.97 -13.29
CA SER A 103 -5.60 -3.16 -13.24
C SER A 103 -5.16 -4.13 -14.33
N GLU A 104 -3.90 -3.99 -14.75
CA GLU A 104 -3.21 -4.99 -15.56
C GLU A 104 -2.88 -6.27 -14.75
N LEU A 105 -3.16 -6.27 -13.44
CA LEU A 105 -3.08 -7.46 -12.60
C LEU A 105 -3.98 -8.59 -13.12
N ILE A 106 -3.40 -9.79 -13.22
CA ILE A 106 -4.14 -11.02 -13.48
C ILE A 106 -4.39 -11.69 -12.13
N GLU A 107 -5.65 -11.91 -11.78
CA GLU A 107 -6.02 -12.63 -10.56
C GLU A 107 -5.69 -14.12 -10.73
N VAL A 108 -5.00 -14.70 -9.75
CA VAL A 108 -4.38 -16.04 -9.88
C VAL A 108 -5.42 -17.14 -9.96
N ASN A 109 -6.55 -17.02 -9.25
CA ASN A 109 -7.55 -18.08 -9.18
C ASN A 109 -8.47 -18.09 -10.41
N SER A 110 -8.80 -16.93 -10.97
CA SER A 110 -9.70 -16.76 -12.11
C SER A 110 -8.97 -16.61 -13.44
N ASN A 111 -7.66 -16.38 -13.41
CA ASN A 111 -6.83 -16.09 -14.58
C ASN A 111 -7.42 -14.99 -15.47
N SER A 112 -8.06 -14.00 -14.85
CA SER A 112 -8.72 -12.87 -15.52
C SER A 112 -8.19 -11.55 -15.00
N ARG A 113 -8.35 -10.48 -15.78
CA ARG A 113 -7.99 -9.12 -15.36
C ARG A 113 -8.73 -8.78 -14.06
N ALA A 114 -8.00 -8.30 -13.07
CA ALA A 114 -8.53 -7.94 -11.78
C ALA A 114 -8.98 -6.48 -11.75
N TYR A 115 -9.92 -6.19 -10.86
CA TYR A 115 -10.19 -4.82 -10.43
C TYR A 115 -9.49 -4.57 -9.10
N VAL A 116 -8.98 -3.36 -8.91
CA VAL A 116 -8.29 -2.96 -7.69
C VAL A 116 -9.08 -1.87 -7.00
N GLY A 117 -9.34 -2.06 -5.71
CA GLY A 117 -9.95 -1.07 -4.83
C GLY A 117 -8.89 -0.18 -4.19
N PHE A 118 -8.84 1.08 -4.60
CA PHE A 118 -7.94 2.10 -4.05
C PHE A 118 -8.64 2.89 -2.96
N ASN A 119 -7.95 3.14 -1.85
CA ASN A 119 -8.45 4.03 -0.80
C ASN A 119 -8.39 5.48 -1.27
N ARG A 120 -9.52 6.19 -1.24
CA ARG A 120 -9.64 7.59 -1.71
C ARG A 120 -8.76 8.58 -0.95
N VAL A 121 -8.28 8.24 0.25
CA VAL A 121 -7.48 9.15 1.07
C VAL A 121 -6.00 9.10 0.69
N ASP A 122 -5.50 7.95 0.26
CA ASP A 122 -4.06 7.74 0.07
C ASP A 122 -3.67 7.01 -1.22
N ASP A 123 -4.63 6.69 -2.07
CA ASP A 123 -4.45 6.05 -3.37
C ASP A 123 -3.68 4.72 -3.28
N GLN A 124 -3.84 4.00 -2.17
CA GLN A 124 -3.26 2.68 -1.97
C GLN A 124 -4.27 1.57 -2.30
N ASN A 125 -3.82 0.57 -3.06
CA ASN A 125 -4.50 -0.71 -3.26
C ASN A 125 -4.81 -1.34 -1.89
N SER A 126 -6.11 -1.49 -1.62
CA SER A 126 -6.66 -1.99 -0.35
C SER A 126 -7.36 -3.33 -0.50
N PHE A 127 -7.80 -3.70 -1.71
CA PHE A 127 -8.36 -5.01 -2.03
C PHE A 127 -8.36 -5.26 -3.54
N VAL A 128 -8.48 -6.53 -3.93
CA VAL A 128 -8.54 -6.97 -5.32
C VAL A 128 -9.85 -7.73 -5.53
N LEU A 129 -10.55 -7.46 -6.64
CA LEU A 129 -11.75 -8.16 -7.06
C LEU A 129 -11.45 -8.96 -8.33
N ALA A 130 -11.80 -10.24 -8.33
CA ALA A 130 -11.79 -11.03 -9.55
C ALA A 130 -12.89 -10.53 -10.51
N ASN A 131 -12.60 -10.47 -11.80
CA ASN A 131 -13.63 -10.16 -12.79
C ASN A 131 -14.61 -11.34 -12.90
N PRO A 132 -15.90 -11.15 -12.56
CA PRO A 132 -16.86 -12.25 -12.44
C PRO A 132 -17.20 -12.94 -13.77
N LYS A 133 -16.84 -12.36 -14.94
CA LYS A 133 -17.25 -12.89 -16.25
C LYS A 133 -16.18 -12.80 -17.34
N GLY A 134 -14.91 -12.79 -16.95
CA GLY A 134 -13.79 -13.08 -17.85
C GLY A 134 -13.44 -12.06 -18.93
N GLU A 135 -14.31 -11.13 -19.35
CA GLU A 135 -13.91 -10.18 -20.42
C GLU A 135 -14.77 -8.93 -20.62
N LYS A 136 -15.89 -8.73 -19.89
CA LYS A 136 -16.74 -7.54 -20.07
C LYS A 136 -17.01 -6.81 -18.76
N ASP A 137 -16.71 -5.52 -18.78
CA ASP A 137 -17.13 -4.59 -17.74
C ASP A 137 -18.63 -4.61 -17.61
N ASN A 138 -19.11 -5.04 -16.44
CA ASN A 138 -20.51 -5.08 -16.12
C ASN A 138 -20.84 -3.89 -15.20
N PRO A 139 -21.52 -2.85 -15.69
CA PRO A 139 -21.92 -1.71 -14.86
C PRO A 139 -22.70 -2.11 -13.62
N ASP A 140 -23.50 -3.17 -13.69
CA ASP A 140 -24.31 -3.62 -12.56
C ASP A 140 -23.45 -4.29 -11.47
N PHE A 141 -22.34 -4.93 -11.84
CA PHE A 141 -21.35 -5.41 -10.87
C PHE A 141 -20.76 -4.25 -10.07
N PHE A 142 -20.32 -3.18 -10.75
CA PHE A 142 -19.77 -2.02 -10.06
C PHE A 142 -20.82 -1.32 -9.19
N LYS A 143 -22.06 -1.17 -9.66
CA LYS A 143 -23.16 -0.63 -8.84
C LYS A 143 -23.37 -1.46 -7.57
N GLU A 144 -23.35 -2.79 -7.69
CA GLU A 144 -23.50 -3.68 -6.55
C GLU A 144 -22.35 -3.49 -5.55
N VAL A 145 -21.10 -3.57 -6.03
CA VAL A 145 -19.89 -3.38 -5.20
C VAL A 145 -19.92 -2.03 -4.48
N TYR A 146 -20.23 -0.95 -5.20
CA TYR A 146 -20.26 0.40 -4.63
C TYR A 146 -21.40 0.64 -3.63
N ASN A 147 -22.48 -0.15 -3.71
CA ASN A 147 -23.62 -0.04 -2.80
C ASN A 147 -23.48 -0.86 -1.52
N LYS A 148 -22.62 -1.89 -1.51
CA LYS A 148 -22.27 -2.63 -0.30
C LYS A 148 -21.65 -1.70 0.75
N THR A 149 -21.85 -2.03 2.01
CA THR A 149 -21.00 -1.50 3.09
C THR A 149 -19.59 -2.06 2.95
N VAL A 150 -18.61 -1.36 3.51
CA VAL A 150 -17.22 -1.81 3.52
C VAL A 150 -17.09 -3.14 4.25
N LYS A 151 -17.84 -3.32 5.35
CA LYS A 151 -17.87 -4.58 6.09
C LYS A 151 -18.37 -5.74 5.21
N GLU A 152 -19.51 -5.58 4.55
CA GLU A 152 -20.07 -6.62 3.66
C GLU A 152 -19.10 -7.00 2.56
N LEU A 153 -18.48 -6.01 1.90
CA LEU A 153 -17.50 -6.28 0.85
C LEU A 153 -16.30 -7.08 1.40
N PHE A 154 -15.75 -6.67 2.54
CA PHE A 154 -14.57 -7.32 3.10
C PHE A 154 -14.89 -8.74 3.59
N ASP A 155 -16.08 -8.97 4.14
CA ASP A 155 -16.54 -10.29 4.54
C ASP A 155 -16.73 -11.21 3.30
N ASP A 156 -17.35 -10.70 2.22
CA ASP A 156 -17.54 -11.44 0.96
C ASP A 156 -16.21 -11.88 0.33
N LEU A 157 -15.22 -10.98 0.34
CA LEU A 157 -13.88 -11.24 -0.16
C LEU A 157 -13.02 -12.04 0.82
N LYS A 158 -13.50 -12.30 2.05
CA LYS A 158 -12.72 -12.85 3.16
C LYS A 158 -11.43 -12.05 3.41
N MET A 159 -11.48 -10.74 3.19
CA MET A 159 -10.35 -9.84 3.30
C MET A 159 -10.13 -9.42 4.76
N PRO A 160 -8.92 -9.63 5.31
CA PRO A 160 -8.62 -9.17 6.65
C PRO A 160 -8.55 -7.65 6.71
N TYR A 161 -8.94 -7.08 7.85
CA TYR A 161 -8.78 -5.67 8.18
C TYR A 161 -8.44 -5.51 9.66
N ILE A 162 -7.92 -4.33 10.01
CA ILE A 162 -7.67 -3.95 11.41
C ILE A 162 -8.72 -2.92 11.81
N GLU A 163 -9.47 -3.21 12.86
CA GLU A 163 -10.36 -2.23 13.47
C GLU A 163 -9.55 -1.31 14.40
N ARG A 164 -9.57 0.01 14.16
CA ARG A 164 -8.97 0.98 15.09
C ARG A 164 -9.88 1.16 16.30
N VAL A 165 -9.35 0.85 17.49
CA VAL A 165 -10.00 1.07 18.79
C VAL A 165 -9.89 2.54 19.18
#